data_AF-A0A8T1GYC3-F1
#
_entry.id   AF-A0A8T1GYC3-F1
#
_cell.length_a   1.000
_cell.length_b   1.000
_cell.length_c   1.000
_cell.angle_alpha   90.00
_cell.angle_beta   90.00
_cell.angle_gamma   90.00
#
_symmetry.space_group_name_H-M   'P 1'
#
loop_
_entity.id
_entity.type
_entity.pdbx_description
1 polymer ?
#
loop_
_entity_poly.entity_id
_entity_poly.type
_entity_poly.pdbx_seq_one_letter_code
_entity_poly.pdbx_strand_id
1 'polypeptide(L)'
;MTEASQFRMPYQLRRLFATIIVYSQVVEVGALWERFYDDLSLDFGYKYSILKGHSKEDMIKFHMLKSLNDLLLANESAVASFEGLPQ
;
A
#
# COMPACT_ATOMS: atom_id res chain seq x y z
N MET A 1 10.73 -6.73 -2.88
CA MET A 1 9.64 -6.60 -1.89
C MET A 1 9.80 -7.58 -0.73
N THR A 2 10.11 -8.86 -0.99
CA THR A 2 10.29 -9.89 0.06
C THR A 2 11.26 -9.50 1.18
N GLU A 3 12.41 -8.91 0.86
CA GLU A 3 13.40 -8.49 1.86
C GLU A 3 12.87 -7.38 2.78
N ALA A 4 12.22 -6.34 2.24
CA ALA A 4 11.66 -5.26 3.05
C ALA A 4 10.49 -5.71 3.95
N SER A 5 9.71 -6.70 3.51
CA SER A 5 8.70 -7.37 4.34
C SER A 5 9.35 -8.11 5.52
N GLN A 6 10.45 -8.85 5.29
CA GLN A 6 11.16 -9.59 6.33
C GLN A 6 11.72 -8.70 7.45
N PHE A 7 12.19 -7.50 7.11
CA PHE A 7 12.70 -6.52 8.09
C PHE A 7 11.60 -5.66 8.73
N ARG A 8 10.32 -5.91 8.43
CA ARG A 8 9.18 -5.11 8.91
C ARG A 8 9.40 -3.61 8.71
N MET A 9 9.64 -3.22 7.46
CA MET A 9 9.79 -1.82 7.06
C MET A 9 8.64 -1.39 6.12
N PRO A 10 7.40 -1.18 6.63
CA PRO A 10 6.22 -1.04 5.78
C PRO A 10 6.24 0.23 4.93
N TYR A 11 6.83 1.33 5.41
CA TYR A 11 6.94 2.56 4.63
C TYR A 11 7.90 2.41 3.45
N GLN A 12 9.05 1.77 3.65
CA GLN A 12 10.03 1.48 2.60
C GLN A 12 9.44 0.50 1.59
N LEU A 13 8.63 -0.46 2.05
CA LEU A 13 7.89 -1.38 1.18
C LEU A 13 6.84 -0.62 0.35
N ARG A 14 6.06 0.29 0.94
CA ARG A 14 5.13 1.19 0.22
C ARG A 14 5.84 2.04 -0.82
N ARG A 15 7.02 2.59 -0.49
CA ARG A 15 7.82 3.37 -1.43
C ARG A 15 8.30 2.51 -2.61
N LEU A 16 8.81 1.31 -2.34
CA LEU A 16 9.21 0.37 -3.39
C LEU A 16 8.03 -0.05 -4.27
N PHE A 17 6.86 -0.29 -3.67
CA PHE A 17 5.62 -0.59 -4.40
C PHE A 17 5.24 0.56 -5.33
N ALA A 18 5.19 1.81 -4.83
CA ALA A 18 4.90 2.99 -5.64
C ALA A 18 5.89 3.14 -6.82
N THR A 19 7.19 2.99 -6.57
CA THR A 19 8.21 3.05 -7.62
C THR A 19 8.01 1.96 -8.67
N ILE A 20 7.71 0.72 -8.26
CA ILE A 20 7.50 -0.38 -9.19
C ILE A 20 6.29 -0.11 -10.09
N ILE A 21 5.14 0.29 -9.53
CA ILE A 21 3.94 0.49 -10.36
C ILE A 21 4.04 1.71 -11.28
N VAL A 22 4.78 2.76 -10.88
CA VAL A 22 4.99 3.94 -11.72
C VAL A 22 5.96 3.66 -12.87
N TYR A 23 7.09 3.02 -12.58
CA TYR A 23 8.19 2.91 -13.55
C TYR A 23 8.28 1.57 -14.26
N SER A 24 7.61 0.54 -13.75
CA SER A 24 7.55 -0.77 -14.41
C SER A 24 6.21 -0.88 -15.11
N GLN A 25 6.19 -1.45 -16.32
CA GLN A 25 4.94 -1.80 -17.03
C GLN A 25 4.24 -2.98 -16.34
N VAL A 26 3.81 -2.79 -15.09
CA VAL A 26 3.13 -3.81 -14.30
C VAL A 26 1.75 -4.03 -14.91
N VAL A 27 1.58 -5.19 -15.55
CA VAL A 27 0.32 -5.55 -16.23
C VAL A 27 -0.80 -5.82 -15.23
N GLU A 28 -0.48 -6.29 -14.01
CA GLU A 28 -1.46 -6.69 -13.00
C GLU A 28 -1.19 -6.03 -11.63
N VAL A 29 -1.37 -4.71 -11.56
CA VAL A 29 -1.17 -3.94 -10.31
C VAL A 29 -2.07 -4.43 -9.18
N GLY A 30 -3.32 -4.82 -9.48
CA GLY A 30 -4.24 -5.37 -8.48
C GLY A 30 -3.77 -6.68 -7.85
N ALA A 31 -3.22 -7.62 -8.64
CA ALA A 31 -2.69 -8.87 -8.12
C ALA A 31 -1.46 -8.64 -7.22
N LEU A 32 -0.62 -7.66 -7.58
CA LEU A 32 0.53 -7.26 -6.77
C LEU A 32 0.09 -6.61 -5.46
N TRP A 33 -0.94 -5.78 -5.50
CA TRP A 33 -1.55 -5.17 -4.32
C TRP A 33 -2.08 -6.22 -3.35
N GLU A 34 -2.95 -7.13 -3.80
CA GLU A 34 -3.53 -8.19 -2.96
C GLU A 34 -2.45 -9.06 -2.31
N ARG A 35 -1.39 -9.37 -3.06
CA ARG A 35 -0.27 -10.18 -2.56
C ARG A 35 0.50 -9.52 -1.41
N PHE A 36 0.64 -8.20 -1.42
CA PHE A 36 1.50 -7.48 -0.46
C PHE A 36 0.73 -6.57 0.50
N TYR A 37 -0.60 -6.51 0.42
CA TYR A 37 -1.44 -5.61 1.22
C TYR A 37 -1.16 -5.72 2.73
N ASP A 38 -1.07 -6.94 3.25
CA ASP A 38 -0.82 -7.18 4.68
C ASP A 38 0.54 -6.64 5.12
N ASP A 39 1.58 -6.84 4.29
CA ASP A 39 2.92 -6.31 4.57
C ASP A 39 2.98 -4.78 4.46
N LEU A 40 2.31 -4.22 3.46
CA LEU A 40 2.24 -2.76 3.20
C LEU A 40 1.52 -2.02 4.33
N SER A 41 0.54 -2.66 4.95
CA SER A 41 -0.35 -2.10 5.95
C SER A 41 -0.01 -2.49 7.40
N LEU A 42 1.05 -3.28 7.59
CA LEU A 42 1.41 -3.88 8.88
C LEU A 42 1.50 -2.85 10.03
N ASP A 43 2.12 -1.70 9.80
CA ASP A 43 2.23 -0.63 10.80
C ASP A 43 0.89 0.02 11.13
N PHE A 44 0.00 0.17 10.15
CA PHE A 44 -1.37 0.64 10.39
C PHE A 44 -2.17 -0.38 11.19
N GLY A 45 -1.97 -1.68 10.94
CA GLY A 45 -2.54 -2.75 11.74
C GLY A 45 -2.18 -2.68 13.22
N TYR A 46 -0.92 -2.36 13.53
CA TYR A 46 -0.46 -2.12 14.90
C TYR A 46 -1.02 -0.82 15.48
N LYS A 47 -0.99 0.27 14.69
CA LYS A 47 -1.46 1.60 15.11
C LYS A 47 -2.95 1.60 15.49
N TYR A 48 -3.77 0.87 14.75
CA TYR A 48 -5.22 0.80 14.95
C TYR A 48 -5.65 -0.49 15.67
N SER A 49 -4.73 -1.14 16.39
CA SER A 49 -4.98 -2.42 17.07
C SER A 49 -6.08 -2.37 18.15
N ILE A 50 -6.37 -1.18 18.69
CA ILE A 50 -7.43 -0.93 19.67
C ILE A 50 -8.84 -0.94 19.04
N LEU A 51 -8.94 -0.69 17.74
CA LEU A 51 -10.21 -0.71 17.01
C LEU A 51 -10.62 -2.15 16.72
N LYS A 52 -11.93 -2.40 16.58
CA LYS A 52 -12.49 -3.72 16.30
C LYS A 52 -13.45 -3.68 15.11
N GLY A 53 -13.60 -4.81 14.45
CA GLY A 53 -14.50 -4.99 13.31
C GLY A 53 -14.19 -4.04 12.15
N HIS A 54 -15.23 -3.68 11.40
CA HIS A 54 -15.13 -2.87 10.18
C HIS A 54 -14.39 -1.54 10.39
N SER A 55 -14.59 -0.87 11.54
CA SER A 55 -13.90 0.40 11.82
C SER A 55 -12.37 0.29 11.84
N LYS A 56 -11.82 -0.88 12.20
CA LYS A 56 -10.37 -1.13 12.13
C LYS A 56 -9.92 -1.27 10.68
N GLU A 57 -10.60 -2.11 9.91
CA GLU A 57 -10.26 -2.40 8.52
C GLU A 57 -10.36 -1.15 7.64
N ASP A 58 -11.40 -0.35 7.83
CA ASP A 58 -11.61 0.92 7.14
C ASP A 58 -10.48 1.91 7.42
N MET A 59 -10.06 2.03 8.69
CA MET A 59 -8.95 2.92 9.08
C MET A 59 -7.61 2.46 8.48
N ILE A 60 -7.34 1.15 8.49
CA ILE A 60 -6.13 0.59 7.88
C ILE A 60 -6.12 0.87 6.38
N LYS A 61 -7.21 0.54 5.69
CA LYS A 61 -7.34 0.72 4.24
C LYS A 61 -7.22 2.19 3.85
N PHE A 62 -7.92 3.08 4.55
CA PHE A 62 -7.86 4.53 4.31
C PHE A 62 -6.43 5.08 4.45
N HIS A 63 -5.76 4.77 5.57
CA HIS A 63 -4.41 5.28 5.79
C HIS A 63 -3.37 4.69 4.85
N MET A 64 -3.56 3.45 4.43
CA MET A 64 -2.65 2.82 3.48
C MET A 64 -2.82 3.43 2.08
N LEU A 65 -4.06 3.58 1.59
CA LEU A 65 -4.35 4.26 0.33
C LEU A 65 -3.86 5.70 0.34
N LYS A 66 -4.08 6.45 1.42
CA LYS A 66 -3.54 7.80 1.56
C LYS A 66 -2.02 7.82 1.46
N SER A 67 -1.34 6.97 2.22
CA SER A 67 0.13 6.91 2.20
C SER A 67 0.66 6.50 0.83
N LEU A 68 -0.03 5.61 0.11
CA LEU A 68 0.37 5.23 -1.24
C LEU A 68 0.16 6.39 -2.21
N ASN A 69 -0.98 7.07 -2.12
CA ASN A 69 -1.27 8.22 -2.98
C ASN A 69 -0.26 9.36 -2.78
N ASP A 70 0.13 9.65 -1.53
CA ASP A 70 1.17 10.64 -1.23
C ASP A 70 2.51 10.29 -1.92
N LEU A 71 2.86 8.99 -1.97
CA LEU A 71 4.06 8.51 -2.66
C LEU A 71 3.92 8.58 -4.19
N LEU A 72 2.74 8.31 -4.73
CA LEU A 72 2.48 8.39 -6.17
C LEU A 72 2.47 9.83 -6.67
N LEU A 73 1.89 10.76 -5.90
CA LEU A 73 1.90 12.19 -6.22
C LEU A 73 3.32 12.76 -6.29
N ALA A 74 4.22 12.26 -5.44
CA ALA A 74 5.64 12.61 -5.50
C ALA A 74 6.33 12.14 -6.80
N ASN A 75 5.70 11.22 -7.54
CA ASN A 75 6.13 10.74 -8.85
C ASN A 75 5.17 11.18 -9.98
N GLU A 76 4.42 12.27 -9.78
CA GLU A 76 3.45 12.83 -10.75
C GLU A 76 2.35 11.84 -11.17
N SER A 77 2.03 10.88 -10.31
CA SER A 77 1.01 9.84 -10.53
C SER A 77 -0.04 9.84 -9.41
N ALA A 78 -1.09 9.05 -9.53
CA ALA A 78 -2.14 8.92 -8.52
C ALA A 78 -2.67 7.48 -8.43
N VAL A 79 -3.26 7.10 -7.29
CA VAL A 79 -3.88 5.77 -7.13
C VAL A 79 -4.95 5.52 -8.20
N ALA A 80 -5.71 6.57 -8.56
CA ALA A 80 -6.73 6.53 -9.61
C ALA A 80 -6.18 6.24 -11.02
N SER A 81 -4.86 6.34 -11.23
CA SER A 81 -4.21 6.06 -12.51
C SER A 81 -3.98 4.57 -12.76
N PHE A 82 -4.19 3.71 -11.77
CA PHE A 82 -3.90 2.27 -11.85
C PHE A 82 -5.17 1.44 -11.71
N GLU A 83 -5.54 0.71 -12.77
CA GLU A 83 -6.60 -0.28 -12.69
C GLU A 83 -6.23 -1.42 -11.72
N GLY A 84 -7.17 -1.78 -10.86
CA GLY A 84 -6.99 -2.83 -9.85
C GLY A 84 -6.55 -2.35 -8.46
N LEU A 85 -6.26 -1.05 -8.27
CA LEU A 85 -6.14 -0.47 -6.92
C LEU A 85 -7.51 -0.04 -6.37
N PRO A 86 -7.76 -0.21 -5.06
CA PRO A 86 -8.99 0.25 -4.45
C PRO A 86 -9.12 1.78 -4.48
N GLN A 87 -10.34 2.26 -4.71
CA GLN A 87 -10.72 3.69 -4.77
C GLN A 87 -11.45 4.12 -3.49
#